data_AF-A0A7C2NKT9-F1
#
_entry.id   AF-A0A7C2NKT9-F1
#
_cell.length_a   1.000
_cell.length_b   1.000
_cell.length_c   1.000
_cell.angle_alpha   90.00
_cell.angle_beta   90.00
_cell.angle_gamma   90.00
#
_symmetry.space_group_name_H-M   'P 1'
#
loop_
_entity.id
_entity.type
_entity.pdbx_description
1 polymer ?
#
loop_
_entity_poly.entity_id
_entity_poly.type
_entity_poly.pdbx_seq_one_letter_code
_entity_poly.pdbx_strand_id
1 'polypeptide(L)'
;EEPITLLLEQGLTVLGVDQQSSEKADEPVVVNAVTLLVTPEIGKRLTLAQTVGDLTLLLRNEGDTTQADAAVVTLANLRGLEPVAEPLKPVAIQAPARRVVRRTAPVTNTVEIVRGLDSERQTVRGAGN
;
A
#
# COMPACT_ATOMS: atom_id res chain seq x y z
N GLU A 1 9.02 16.47 15.93
CA GLU A 1 8.90 16.38 14.46
C GLU A 1 7.95 17.48 14.00
N GLU A 2 8.16 18.04 12.81
CA GLU A 2 7.26 19.07 12.28
C GLU A 2 5.95 18.40 11.80
N PRO A 3 4.77 18.92 12.15
CA PRO A 3 3.52 18.27 11.75
C PRO A 3 3.35 18.33 10.22
N ILE A 4 2.96 17.20 9.66
CA ILE A 4 2.61 17.06 8.25
C ILE A 4 1.20 16.48 8.13
N THR A 5 0.48 16.88 7.09
CA THR A 5 -0.83 16.33 6.75
C THR A 5 -0.78 15.78 5.33
N LEU A 6 -1.26 14.54 5.19
CA LEU A 6 -1.30 13.81 3.93
C LEU A 6 -2.74 13.51 3.55
N LEU A 7 -3.10 13.70 2.28
CA LEU A 7 -4.37 13.21 1.76
C LEU A 7 -4.28 11.70 1.56
N LEU A 8 -5.14 10.94 2.25
CA LEU A 8 -5.20 9.48 2.09
C LEU A 8 -6.22 9.06 1.03
N GLU A 9 -7.45 9.55 1.17
CA GLU A 9 -8.59 9.17 0.32
C GLU A 9 -9.50 10.38 0.10
N GLN A 10 -10.17 10.41 -1.05
CA GLN A 10 -11.14 11.43 -1.41
C GLN A 10 -12.31 10.82 -2.19
N GLY A 11 -13.47 11.47 -2.14
CA GLY A 11 -14.64 11.03 -2.90
C GLY A 11 -15.27 9.73 -2.39
N LEU A 12 -15.08 9.40 -1.11
CA LEU A 12 -15.76 8.26 -0.49
C LEU A 12 -17.22 8.60 -0.19
N THR A 13 -18.13 7.67 -0.48
CA THR A 13 -19.55 7.86 -0.15
C THR A 13 -19.78 7.64 1.33
N VAL A 14 -20.45 8.62 1.96
CA VAL A 14 -20.86 8.55 3.37
C VAL A 14 -22.25 7.96 3.44
N LEU A 15 -22.40 6.90 4.23
CA LEU A 15 -23.69 6.21 4.43
C LEU A 15 -24.44 6.73 5.65
N GLY A 16 -23.71 7.26 6.64
CA GLY A 16 -24.30 7.81 7.85
C GLY A 16 -23.26 8.47 8.74
N VAL A 17 -23.72 9.43 9.53
CA VAL A 17 -22.96 10.09 10.60
C VAL A 17 -23.76 10.00 11.89
N ASP A 18 -23.10 9.64 12.97
CA ASP A 18 -23.67 9.65 14.31
C ASP A 18 -23.34 11.00 14.95
N GLN A 19 -24.28 11.95 14.81
CA GLN A 19 -24.22 13.24 15.48
C GLN A 19 -25.43 13.35 16.41
N GLN A 20 -25.19 13.32 17.72
CA GLN A 20 -26.20 13.61 18.72
C GLN A 20 -26.37 15.13 18.84
N SER A 21 -27.56 15.64 18.51
CA SER A 21 -27.99 16.99 18.89
C SER A 21 -28.96 16.85 20.05
N SER A 22 -28.57 17.27 21.25
CA SER A 22 -29.46 17.29 22.42
C SER A 22 -29.28 18.58 23.19
N GLU A 23 -30.37 19.31 23.38
CA GLU A 23 -30.44 20.50 24.25
C GLU A 23 -30.64 20.13 25.74
N LYS A 24 -30.83 18.84 26.06
CA LYS A 24 -31.22 18.33 27.39
C LYS A 24 -30.37 17.15 27.90
N ALA A 25 -29.21 16.88 27.30
CA ALA A 25 -28.34 15.81 27.76
C ALA A 25 -27.59 16.26 29.03
N ASP A 26 -27.99 15.75 30.19
CA ASP A 26 -27.31 15.98 31.48
C ASP A 26 -25.97 15.22 31.60
N GLU A 27 -25.63 14.37 30.64
CA GLU A 27 -24.36 13.65 30.57
C GLU A 27 -23.66 13.86 29.22
N PRO A 28 -22.37 14.25 29.20
CA PRO A 28 -21.62 14.44 27.97
C PRO A 28 -21.30 13.09 27.31
N VAL A 29 -21.88 12.84 26.13
CA VAL A 29 -21.51 11.70 25.28
C VAL A 29 -20.99 12.25 23.95
N VAL A 30 -19.67 12.18 23.75
CA VAL A 30 -19.04 12.47 22.46
C VAL A 30 -18.77 11.13 21.79
N VAL A 31 -19.72 10.65 20.99
CA VAL A 31 -19.45 9.57 20.04
C VAL A 31 -19.71 10.13 18.66
N ASN A 32 -18.62 10.41 17.93
CA ASN A 32 -18.67 10.81 16.54
C ASN A 32 -18.26 9.60 15.70
N ALA A 33 -19.24 8.88 15.16
CA ALA A 33 -19.00 7.76 14.24
C ALA A 33 -19.40 8.14 12.81
N VAL A 34 -18.61 7.71 11.83
CA VAL A 34 -18.89 7.93 10.40
C VAL A 34 -18.86 6.57 9.69
N THR A 35 -19.92 6.24 8.98
CA THR A 35 -20.02 5.01 8.19
C THR A 35 -19.76 5.34 6.72
N LEU A 36 -18.76 4.69 6.12
CA LEU A 36 -18.30 4.94 4.75
C LEU A 36 -18.48 3.69 3.87
N LEU A 37 -18.84 3.91 2.61
CA LEU A 37 -18.76 2.87 1.58
C LEU A 37 -17.33 2.81 1.03
N VAL A 38 -16.63 1.71 1.29
CA VAL A 38 -15.21 1.55 0.93
C VAL A 38 -14.91 0.18 0.34
N THR A 39 -13.80 0.07 -0.39
CA THR A 39 -13.22 -1.23 -0.78
C THR A 39 -12.39 -1.82 0.36
N PRO A 40 -12.10 -3.14 0.36
CA PRO A 40 -11.24 -3.74 1.39
C PRO A 40 -9.84 -3.12 1.48
N GLU A 41 -9.30 -2.64 0.37
CA GLU A 41 -7.98 -1.98 0.34
C GLU A 41 -8.01 -0.61 1.03
N ILE A 42 -9.02 0.20 0.71
CA ILE A 42 -9.25 1.51 1.34
C ILE A 42 -9.50 1.33 2.84
N GLY A 43 -10.35 0.36 3.22
CA GLY A 43 -10.63 0.06 4.63
C GLY A 43 -9.37 -0.23 5.44
N LYS A 44 -8.46 -1.05 4.90
CA LYS A 44 -7.17 -1.34 5.55
C LYS A 44 -6.31 -0.09 5.73
N ARG A 45 -6.25 0.79 4.72
CA ARG A 45 -5.51 2.06 4.81
C ARG A 45 -6.08 2.96 5.90
N LEU A 46 -7.39 3.13 5.95
CA LEU A 46 -8.06 3.96 6.96
C LEU A 46 -7.86 3.43 8.37
N THR A 47 -7.99 2.11 8.57
CA THR A 47 -7.73 1.47 9.87
C THR A 47 -6.28 1.64 10.32
N LEU A 48 -5.32 1.47 9.41
CA LEU A 48 -3.91 1.71 9.72
C LEU A 48 -3.66 3.18 10.08
N ALA A 49 -4.24 4.12 9.34
CA ALA A 49 -4.11 5.55 9.60
C ALA A 49 -4.60 5.91 11.00
N GLN A 50 -5.75 5.38 11.42
CA GLN A 50 -6.29 5.56 12.78
C GLN A 50 -5.37 5.00 13.88
N THR A 51 -4.58 3.98 13.57
CA THR A 51 -3.68 3.34 14.54
C THR A 51 -2.35 4.09 14.66
N VAL A 52 -1.86 4.66 13.55
CA VAL A 52 -0.53 5.27 13.47
C VAL A 52 -0.54 6.77 13.75
N GLY A 53 -1.66 7.47 13.54
CA GLY A 53 -1.76 8.91 13.78
C GLY A 53 -3.19 9.44 13.78
N ASP A 54 -3.33 10.74 13.58
CA ASP A 54 -4.62 11.43 13.61
C ASP A 54 -5.31 11.40 12.25
N LEU A 55 -6.37 10.57 12.13
CA LEU A 55 -7.22 10.57 10.95
C LEU A 55 -8.31 11.65 11.08
N THR A 56 -8.26 12.66 10.22
CA THR A 56 -9.31 13.67 10.09
C THR A 56 -10.08 13.46 8.79
N LEU A 57 -11.41 13.53 8.87
CA LEU A 57 -12.30 13.43 7.71
C LEU A 57 -13.05 14.75 7.54
N LEU A 58 -13.21 15.18 6.28
CA LEU A 58 -13.93 16.41 5.93
C LEU A 58 -15.04 16.07 4.94
N LEU A 59 -16.26 16.51 5.24
CA LEU A 59 -17.39 16.41 4.32
C LEU A 59 -17.28 17.53 3.28
N ARG A 60 -17.33 17.13 2.00
CA ARG A 60 -17.38 18.04 0.85
C ARG A 60 -18.80 18.13 0.34
N ASN A 61 -19.10 19.21 -0.37
CA ASN A 61 -20.41 19.40 -1.00
C ASN A 61 -20.71 18.27 -2.01
N GLU A 62 -21.97 17.84 -2.13
CA GLU A 62 -22.37 16.72 -2.99
C GLU A 62 -22.10 16.97 -4.49
N GLY A 63 -22.13 18.23 -4.93
CA GLY A 63 -21.81 18.62 -6.30
C GLY A 63 -20.33 18.85 -6.59
N ASP A 64 -19.45 18.67 -5.59
CA ASP A 64 -18.03 18.89 -5.75
C ASP A 64 -17.34 17.67 -6.38
N THR A 65 -17.04 17.78 -7.68
CA THR A 65 -16.34 16.76 -8.45
C THR A 65 -14.83 17.03 -8.56
N THR A 66 -14.31 18.05 -7.87
CA THR A 66 -12.90 18.42 -8.00
C THR A 66 -12.01 17.40 -7.31
N GLN A 67 -10.99 16.95 -8.01
CA GLN A 67 -9.99 16.04 -7.48
C GLN A 67 -8.85 16.85 -6.87
N ALA A 68 -8.65 16.71 -5.56
CA ALA A 68 -7.56 17.37 -4.86
C ALA A 68 -6.24 16.66 -5.16
N ASP A 69 -5.16 17.44 -5.23
CA ASP A 69 -3.80 16.91 -5.29
C ASP A 69 -3.46 16.25 -3.94
N ALA A 70 -2.72 15.14 -3.99
CA ALA A 70 -2.28 14.39 -2.81
C ALA A 70 -0.98 14.94 -2.21
N ALA A 71 -0.70 16.23 -2.43
CA ALA A 71 0.49 16.89 -1.93
C ALA A 71 0.54 16.91 -0.40
N VAL A 72 1.75 16.74 0.15
CA VAL A 72 1.99 16.86 1.59
C VAL A 72 1.84 18.32 2.00
N VAL A 73 1.01 18.58 3.01
CA VAL A 73 0.89 19.90 3.61
C VAL A 73 1.74 19.94 4.88
N THR A 74 2.69 20.87 4.93
CA THR A 74 3.58 21.11 6.07
C THR A 74 3.28 22.47 6.71
N LEU A 75 3.86 22.73 7.89
CA LEU A 75 3.76 24.03 8.55
C LEU A 75 4.38 25.17 7.71
N ALA A 76 5.40 24.89 6.89
CA ALA A 76 5.93 25.88 5.93
C ALA A 76 4.88 26.29 4.90
N ASN A 77 4.13 25.32 4.33
CA ASN A 77 3.03 25.61 3.41
C ASN A 77 1.97 26.53 4.05
N LEU A 78 1.61 26.27 5.31
CA LEU A 78 0.64 27.09 6.05
C LEU A 78 1.14 28.52 6.33
N ARG A 79 2.46 28.70 6.48
CA ARG A 79 3.10 30.01 6.67
C ARG A 79 3.27 30.79 5.37
N GLY A 80 2.82 30.25 4.23
CA GLY A 80 3.05 30.84 2.91
C GLY A 80 4.52 30.83 2.51
N LEU A 81 5.34 30.03 3.19
CA LEU A 81 6.70 29.76 2.78
C LEU A 81 6.60 28.68 1.70
N GLU A 82 6.85 29.05 0.45
CA GLU A 82 7.00 28.06 -0.61
C GLU A 82 8.03 27.04 -0.15
N PRO A 83 7.68 25.74 -0.03
CA PRO A 83 8.70 24.73 0.12
C PRO A 83 9.57 24.85 -1.11
N VAL A 84 10.87 25.12 -0.91
CA VAL A 84 11.84 24.79 -1.93
C VAL A 84 11.66 23.29 -2.15
N ALA A 85 11.05 22.91 -3.27
CA ALA A 85 10.95 21.52 -3.65
C ALA A 85 12.39 21.00 -3.69
N GLU A 86 12.83 20.30 -2.66
CA GLU A 86 14.05 19.53 -2.76
C GLU A 86 13.76 18.51 -3.87
N PRO A 87 14.47 18.60 -5.01
CA PRO A 87 14.27 17.62 -6.05
C PRO A 87 14.52 16.26 -5.41
N LEU A 88 13.56 15.33 -5.56
CA LEU A 88 13.76 13.94 -5.19
C LEU A 88 15.12 13.55 -5.79
N LYS A 89 16.14 13.40 -4.93
CA LYS A 89 17.46 12.96 -5.38
C LYS A 89 17.17 11.68 -6.16
N PRO A 90 17.55 11.60 -7.45
CA PRO A 90 17.34 10.39 -8.21
C PRO A 90 17.98 9.28 -7.40
N VAL A 91 17.15 8.38 -6.85
CA VAL A 91 17.67 7.13 -6.30
C VAL A 91 18.31 6.49 -7.51
N ALA A 92 19.63 6.47 -7.53
CA ALA A 92 20.38 5.85 -8.62
C ALA A 92 19.82 4.44 -8.74
N ILE A 93 19.08 4.19 -9.82
CA ILE A 93 18.69 2.85 -10.20
C ILE A 93 20.03 2.17 -10.45
N GLN A 94 20.51 1.40 -9.48
CA GLN A 94 21.68 0.57 -9.67
C GLN A 94 21.36 -0.28 -10.89
N ALA A 95 22.09 -0.05 -11.98
CA ALA A 95 21.95 -0.86 -13.18
C ALA A 95 22.00 -2.32 -12.75
N PRO A 96 21.06 -3.17 -13.18
CA PRO A 96 21.01 -4.56 -12.72
C PRO A 96 22.38 -5.16 -12.99
N ALA A 97 23.05 -5.61 -11.91
CA ALA A 97 24.36 -6.23 -11.99
C ALA A 97 24.30 -7.28 -13.10
N ARG A 98 25.18 -7.14 -14.11
CA ARG A 98 25.21 -8.03 -15.26
C ARG A 98 25.32 -9.46 -14.72
N ARG A 99 24.21 -10.20 -14.78
CA ARG A 99 24.13 -11.55 -14.27
C ARG A 99 25.11 -12.37 -15.09
N VAL A 100 26.28 -12.67 -14.52
CA VAL A 100 27.20 -13.64 -15.08
C VAL A 100 26.45 -14.95 -15.05
N VAL A 101 25.92 -15.34 -16.21
CA VAL A 101 25.26 -16.63 -16.38
C VAL A 101 26.36 -17.66 -16.18
N ARG A 102 26.47 -18.21 -14.96
CA ARG A 102 27.21 -19.45 -14.76
C ARG A 102 26.57 -20.46 -15.70
N ARG A 103 27.32 -20.86 -16.71
CA ARG A 103 26.94 -21.91 -17.64
C ARG A 103 26.68 -23.16 -16.81
N THR A 104 25.41 -23.50 -16.62
CA THR A 104 25.01 -24.72 -15.90
C THR A 104 25.60 -25.90 -16.65
N ALA A 105 26.27 -26.81 -15.93
CA ALA A 105 26.70 -28.08 -16.48
C ALA A 105 25.48 -28.83 -17.07
N PRO A 106 25.64 -29.59 -18.16
CA PRO A 106 24.54 -30.30 -18.78
C PRO A 106 23.91 -31.28 -17.77
N VAL A 107 22.59 -31.20 -17.61
CA VAL A 107 21.82 -32.13 -16.77
C VAL A 107 21.85 -33.48 -17.46
N THR A 108 22.57 -34.44 -16.90
CA THR A 108 22.51 -35.84 -17.34
C THR A 108 21.43 -36.57 -16.57
N ASN A 109 20.34 -36.91 -17.24
CA ASN A 109 19.26 -37.71 -16.65
C ASN A 109 19.80 -39.12 -16.37
N THR A 110 19.91 -39.48 -15.09
CA THR A 110 20.30 -40.83 -14.67
C THR A 110 19.07 -41.51 -14.10
N VAL A 111 18.70 -42.64 -14.69
CA VAL A 111 17.55 -43.45 -14.26
C VAL A 111 18.10 -44.67 -13.53
N GLU A 112 17.53 -44.97 -12.37
CA GLU A 112 17.82 -46.19 -11.61
C GLU A 112 16.77 -47.24 -11.95
N ILE A 113 17.20 -48.35 -12.56
CA ILE A 113 16.33 -49.44 -12.96
C ILE A 113 16.43 -50.52 -11.88
N VAL A 114 15.33 -50.74 -11.17
CA VAL A 114 15.24 -51.79 -10.15
C VAL A 114 14.49 -52.98 -10.74
N ARG A 115 15.14 -54.15 -10.77
CA ARG A 115 14.54 -55.41 -11.21
C ARG A 115 14.69 -56.45 -10.10
N GLY A 116 13.58 -56.72 -9.40
CA GLY A 116 13.60 -57.59 -8.23
C GLY A 116 14.38 -56.93 -7.08
N LEU A 117 15.43 -57.58 -6.60
CA LEU A 117 16.30 -57.07 -5.53
C LEU A 117 17.57 -56.36 -6.05
N ASP A 118 17.81 -56.37 -7.36
CA ASP A 118 18.97 -55.74 -7.98
C ASP A 118 18.61 -54.35 -8.53
N SER A 119 19.51 -53.39 -8.33
CA SER A 119 19.37 -51.99 -8.80
C SER A 119 20.60 -51.56 -9.61
N GLU A 120 20.36 -51.02 -10.81
CA GLU A 120 21.41 -50.57 -11.73
C GLU A 120 21.12 -49.14 -12.20
N ARG A 121 22.12 -48.26 -12.14
CA ARG A 121 22.01 -46.84 -12.54
C ARG A 121 22.55 -46.64 -13.94
N GLN A 122 21.70 -46.14 -14.84
CA GLN A 122 22.06 -45.85 -16.23
C GLN A 122 21.77 -44.40 -16.60
N THR A 123 22.78 -43.73 -17.16
CA THR A 123 22.65 -42.35 -17.65
C THR A 123 22.15 -42.35 -19.09
N VAL A 124 20.97 -41.79 -19.32
CA VAL A 124 20.34 -41.71 -20.64
C VAL A 124 20.59 -40.33 -21.25
N ARG A 125 21.13 -40.29 -22.48
CA ARG A 125 21.21 -39.06 -23.27
C ARG A 125 19.84 -38.84 -23.88
N GLY A 126 19.16 -37.76 -23.49
CA GLY A 126 17.87 -37.38 -24.05
C GLY A 126 17.98 -37.19 -25.56
N ALA A 127 17.24 -37.98 -26.34
CA ALA A 127 17.02 -37.73 -27.76
C ALA A 127 16.13 -36.47 -27.87
N GLY A 128 16.67 -35.42 -28.49
CA GLY A 128 15.88 -34.24 -28.83
C GLY A 128 14.84 -34.58 -29.91
N ASN A 129 13.67 -33.95 -29.80
CA ASN A 129 12.72 -33.78 -30.91
C ASN A 129 13.31 -32.83 -31.96
#